data_AF-A0A7K9RVA7-F1
#
_entry.id   AF-A0A7K9RVA7-F1
#
_cell.length_a   1.000
_cell.length_b   1.000
_cell.length_c   1.000
_cell.angle_alpha   90.00
_cell.angle_beta   90.00
_cell.angle_gamma   90.00
#
_symmetry.space_group_name_H-M   'P 1'
#
loop_
_entity.id
_entity.type
_entity.pdbx_description
1 polymer ?
#
loop_
_entity_poly.entity_id
_entity_poly.type
_entity_poly.pdbx_seq_one_letter_code
_entity_poly.pdbx_strand_id
1 'polypeptide(L)'
;FHGKITRRMCEELLSKKKKNGSYLIRESESVEGALCLCVFFENLIYTYRIFREHGGYFRIETAEGIPERTFKTLTDLIYTFEKPDQGIITTLRYPVKKPKALRRGQ
;
A
#
# COMPACT_ATOMS: atom_id res chain seq x y z
N PHE A 1 -2.42 0.16 7.59
CA PHE A 1 -1.22 -0.68 7.72
C PHE A 1 -1.60 -2.04 8.29
N HIS A 2 -1.20 -3.13 7.62
CA HIS A 2 -1.56 -4.53 7.86
C HIS A 2 -0.43 -5.35 8.52
N GLY A 3 0.79 -4.82 8.60
CA GLY A 3 1.96 -5.56 9.10
C GLY A 3 2.40 -6.65 8.10
N LYS A 4 3.02 -7.71 8.64
CA LYS A 4 3.45 -8.91 7.92
C LYS A 4 2.27 -9.79 7.49
N ILE A 5 1.52 -9.36 6.48
CA ILE A 5 0.57 -10.22 5.77
C ILE A 5 1.16 -10.69 4.44
N THR A 6 0.80 -11.89 4.02
CA THR A 6 1.27 -12.44 2.75
C THR A 6 0.64 -11.74 1.55
N ARG A 7 1.29 -11.80 0.39
CA ARG A 7 0.74 -11.34 -0.89
C ARG A 7 -0.64 -11.94 -1.14
N ARG A 8 -0.78 -13.26 -0.94
CA ARG A 8 -2.06 -13.96 -1.10
C ARG A 8 -3.16 -13.39 -0.20
N MET A 9 -2.87 -13.18 1.10
CA MET A 9 -3.85 -12.61 2.04
C MET A 9 -4.23 -11.17 1.64
N CYS A 10 -3.26 -10.37 1.18
CA CYS A 10 -3.52 -9.05 0.62
C CYS A 10 -4.47 -9.12 -0.58
N GLU A 11 -4.21 -10.05 -1.51
CA GLU A 11 -5.03 -10.25 -2.70
C GLU A 11 -6.45 -10.67 -2.35
N GLU A 12 -6.62 -11.59 -1.41
CA GLU A 12 -7.93 -12.01 -0.91
C GLU A 12 -8.70 -10.85 -0.26
N LEU A 13 -8.03 -10.00 0.54
CA LEU A 13 -8.67 -8.87 1.21
C LEU A 13 -9.15 -7.79 0.24
N LEU A 14 -8.32 -7.45 -0.75
CA LEU A 14 -8.65 -6.49 -1.80
C LEU A 14 -9.72 -7.04 -2.74
N SER A 15 -9.60 -8.30 -3.16
CA SER A 15 -10.55 -8.98 -4.03
C SER A 15 -11.89 -9.25 -3.35
N LYS A 16 -11.97 -9.28 -2.03
CA LYS A 16 -13.25 -9.31 -1.30
C LYS A 16 -13.95 -7.95 -1.31
N LYS A 17 -13.20 -6.84 -1.42
CA LYS A 17 -13.78 -5.49 -1.51
C LYS A 17 -14.29 -5.16 -2.92
N LYS A 18 -13.63 -5.66 -3.98
CA LYS A 18 -13.98 -5.46 -5.40
C LYS A 18 -14.36 -4.02 -5.75
N LYS A 19 -13.63 -3.04 -5.22
CA LYS A 19 -13.92 -1.63 -5.46
C LYS A 19 -12.65 -0.91 -5.88
N ASN A 20 -12.68 -0.30 -7.07
CA ASN A 20 -11.54 0.46 -7.59
C ASN A 20 -11.08 1.53 -6.60
N GLY A 21 -9.76 1.63 -6.40
CA GLY A 21 -9.16 2.48 -5.38
C GLY A 21 -9.23 1.91 -3.95
N SER A 22 -9.62 0.64 -3.80
CA SER A 22 -9.42 -0.08 -2.54
C SER A 22 -7.94 -0.32 -2.32
N TYR A 23 -7.44 -0.04 -1.11
CA TYR A 23 -6.02 -0.13 -0.86
C TYR A 23 -5.68 -0.62 0.55
N LEU A 24 -4.47 -1.15 0.70
CA LEU A 24 -3.85 -1.42 1.99
C LEU A 24 -2.34 -1.30 1.91
N ILE A 25 -1.69 -1.13 3.07
CA ILE A 25 -0.22 -1.16 3.19
C ILE A 25 0.17 -2.39 4.00
N ARG A 26 1.11 -3.18 3.51
CA ARG A 26 1.71 -4.33 4.19
C ARG A 26 3.24 -4.23 4.21
N GLU A 27 3.89 -5.07 4.99
CA GLU A 27 5.33 -5.29 4.86
C GLU A 27 5.64 -6.08 3.58
N SER A 28 6.77 -5.77 2.95
CA SER A 28 7.27 -6.50 1.80
C SER A 28 7.78 -7.87 2.23
N GLU A 29 7.40 -8.91 1.48
CA GLU A 29 7.90 -10.28 1.71
C GLU A 29 9.26 -10.51 1.04
N SER A 30 9.61 -9.74 0.01
CA SER A 30 10.82 -9.95 -0.78
C SER A 30 11.95 -8.97 -0.47
N VAL A 31 11.65 -7.88 0.25
CA VAL A 31 12.64 -6.86 0.59
C VAL A 31 12.45 -6.47 2.04
N GLU A 32 13.42 -6.79 2.87
CA GLU A 32 13.40 -6.49 4.29
C GLU A 32 13.32 -4.97 4.53
N GLY A 33 12.54 -4.56 5.53
CA GLY A 33 12.35 -3.14 5.89
C GLY A 33 11.45 -2.34 4.94
N ALA A 34 11.25 -2.81 3.71
CA ALA A 34 10.36 -2.17 2.74
C ALA A 34 8.88 -2.48 3.03
N LEU A 35 8.03 -1.58 2.58
CA LEU A 35 6.58 -1.71 2.63
C LEU A 35 6.02 -1.84 1.21
N CYS A 36 4.78 -2.30 1.12
CA CYS A 36 4.03 -2.39 -0.13
C CYS A 36 2.69 -1.68 0.04
N LEU A 37 2.45 -0.66 -0.79
CA LEU A 37 1.11 -0.12 -1.02
C LEU A 37 0.45 -0.94 -2.12
N CYS A 38 -0.60 -1.67 -1.77
CA CYS A 38 -1.36 -2.50 -2.70
C CYS A 38 -2.70 -1.83 -3.01
N VAL A 39 -3.02 -1.67 -4.30
CA VAL A 39 -4.20 -0.97 -4.79
C VAL A 39 -4.96 -1.86 -5.77
N PHE A 40 -6.26 -2.04 -5.53
CA PHE A 40 -7.16 -2.76 -6.43
C PHE A 40 -7.71 -1.82 -7.50
N PHE A 41 -7.56 -2.22 -8.76
CA PHE A 41 -8.11 -1.52 -9.92
C PHE A 41 -8.36 -2.52 -11.05
N GLU A 42 -9.58 -2.53 -11.60
CA GLU A 42 -9.95 -3.35 -12.77
C GLU A 42 -9.60 -4.85 -12.61
N ASN A 43 -9.95 -5.43 -11.45
CA ASN A 43 -9.67 -6.82 -11.10
C ASN A 43 -8.18 -7.19 -10.96
N LEU A 44 -7.29 -6.20 -11.02
CA LEU A 44 -5.86 -6.35 -10.78
C LEU A 44 -5.45 -5.68 -9.48
N ILE A 45 -4.34 -6.14 -8.93
CA ILE A 45 -3.72 -5.58 -7.73
C ILE A 45 -2.35 -5.04 -8.10
N TYR A 46 -2.27 -3.72 -8.09
CA TYR A 46 -1.05 -2.98 -8.32
C TYR A 46 -0.30 -2.85 -7.00
N THR A 47 0.99 -3.19 -7.01
CA THR A 47 1.83 -3.13 -5.82
C THR A 47 2.93 -2.12 -6.04
N TYR A 48 2.94 -1.08 -5.21
CA TYR A 48 3.98 -0.05 -5.20
C TYR A 48 4.87 -0.28 -3.98
N ARG A 49 6.17 -0.40 -4.21
CA ARG A 49 7.13 -0.56 -3.12
C ARG A 49 7.41 0.79 -2.47
N ILE A 50 7.50 0.79 -1.15
CA ILE A 50 7.83 1.97 -0.34
C ILE A 50 9.06 1.63 0.49
N PHE A 51 10.12 2.39 0.30
CA PHE A 51 11.36 2.31 1.08
C PHE A 51 11.30 3.26 2.27
N ARG A 52 11.95 2.84 3.35
CA ARG A 52 12.23 3.71 4.50
C ARG A 52 13.62 4.30 4.29
N GLU A 53 13.69 5.61 4.20
CA GLU A 53 14.91 6.36 3.99
C GLU A 53 15.57 6.74 5.32
N HIS A 54 16.84 7.13 5.25
CA HIS A 54 17.55 7.70 6.39
C HIS A 54 16.81 8.94 6.92
N GLY A 55 16.70 9.07 8.24
CA GLY A 55 15.95 10.16 8.88
C GLY A 55 14.45 9.92 9.03
N GLY A 56 13.93 8.72 8.72
CA GLY A 56 12.54 8.33 8.98
C GLY A 56 11.54 8.70 7.88
N TYR A 57 12.04 9.18 6.74
CA TYR A 57 11.22 9.47 5.57
C TYR A 57 10.84 8.20 4.80
N PHE A 58 9.82 8.30 3.97
CA PHE A 58 9.33 7.24 3.10
C PHE A 58 9.47 7.65 1.64
N ARG A 59 9.97 6.77 0.79
CA ARG A 59 10.04 6.97 -0.66
C ARG A 59 9.30 5.87 -1.38
N ILE A 60 8.48 6.22 -2.36
CA ILE A 60 7.83 5.23 -3.23
C ILE A 60 8.75 4.92 -4.42
N GLU A 61 8.84 3.65 -4.80
CA GLU A 61 9.55 3.22 -6.00
C GLU A 61 8.80 3.71 -7.24
N THR A 62 9.50 4.46 -8.10
CA THR A 62 8.97 5.01 -9.34
C THR A 62 9.72 4.42 -10.54
N ALA A 63 9.10 4.47 -11.72
CA ALA A 63 9.78 4.11 -12.96
C ALA A 63 10.92 5.10 -13.27
N GLU A 64 11.88 4.66 -14.09
CA GLU A 64 12.99 5.49 -14.54
C GLU A 64 12.48 6.77 -15.23
N GLY A 65 13.11 7.91 -14.91
CA GLY A 65 12.71 9.22 -15.43
C GLY A 65 11.53 9.89 -14.71
N ILE A 66 10.86 9.20 -13.78
CA ILE A 66 9.85 9.81 -12.92
C ILE A 66 10.53 10.37 -11.67
N PRO A 67 10.33 11.67 -11.34
CA PRO A 67 10.90 12.26 -10.14
C PRO A 67 10.51 11.51 -8.87
N GLU A 68 11.51 11.11 -8.09
CA GLU A 68 11.29 10.47 -6.81
C GLU A 68 10.60 11.44 -5.85
N ARG A 69 9.73 10.91 -4.99
CA ARG A 69 9.06 11.69 -3.94
C ARG A 69 9.32 11.06 -2.58
N THR A 70 9.68 11.92 -1.63
CA THR A 70 9.87 11.56 -0.23
C THR A 70 8.74 12.15 0.62
N PHE A 71 8.35 11.41 1.65
CA PHE A 71 7.24 11.73 2.55
C PHE A 71 7.69 11.59 3.99
N LYS A 72 7.26 12.50 4.87
CA LYS A 72 7.60 12.43 6.31
C LYS A 72 6.91 11.26 7.00
N THR A 73 5.66 11.01 6.65
CA THR A 73 4.86 9.93 7.23
C THR A 73 4.15 9.11 6.16
N LEU A 74 3.76 7.88 6.50
CA LEU A 74 2.87 7.09 5.65
C LEU A 74 1.51 7.78 5.42
N THR A 75 1.05 8.57 6.39
CA THR A 75 -0.19 9.33 6.26
C THR A 75 -0.07 10.40 5.16
N ASP A 76 1.05 11.12 5.11
CA ASP A 76 1.29 12.14 4.06
C ASP A 76 1.39 11.50 2.67
N LEU A 77 2.02 10.32 2.60
CA LEU A 77 2.09 9.51 1.38
C LEU A 77 0.69 9.15 0.89
N ILE A 78 -0.15 8.61 1.78
CA ILE A 78 -1.54 8.24 1.45
C ILE A 78 -2.33 9.47 1.02
N TYR A 79 -2.29 10.55 1.80
CA TYR A 79 -3.02 11.79 1.51
C TYR A 79 -2.64 12.38 0.14
N THR A 80 -1.36 12.24 -0.26
CA THR A 80 -0.93 12.64 -1.59
C THR A 80 -1.63 11.80 -2.65
N PHE A 81 -1.57 10.48 -2.56
CA PHE A 81 -2.14 9.55 -3.55
C PHE A 81 -3.67 9.42 -3.52
N GLU A 82 -4.35 10.03 -2.55
CA GLU A 82 -5.81 10.24 -2.60
C GLU A 82 -6.21 11.30 -3.64
N LYS A 83 -5.28 12.17 -4.07
CA LYS A 83 -5.51 13.19 -5.09
C LYS A 83 -5.33 12.62 -6.51
N PRO A 84 -6.04 13.16 -7.52
CA PRO A 84 -5.84 12.78 -8.91
C PRO A 84 -4.42 13.12 -9.42
N ASP A 85 -4.03 12.47 -10.52
CA ASP A 85 -2.83 12.75 -11.31
C ASP A 85 -1.50 12.69 -10.54
N GLN A 86 -1.40 11.75 -9.59
CA GLN A 86 -0.19 11.56 -8.77
C GLN A 86 0.76 10.47 -9.27
N GLY A 87 0.52 9.89 -10.45
CA GLY A 87 1.40 8.88 -11.05
C GLY A 87 1.18 7.44 -10.56
N ILE A 88 0.08 7.17 -9.87
CA ILE A 88 -0.40 5.80 -9.61
C ILE A 88 -1.64 5.50 -10.46
N ILE A 89 -1.97 4.22 -10.60
CA ILE A 89 -3.01 3.74 -11.52
C ILE A 89 -4.41 4.34 -11.24
N THR A 90 -4.71 4.60 -9.97
CA THR A 90 -5.98 5.19 -9.54
C THR A 90 -5.81 5.85 -8.19
N THR A 91 -6.61 6.89 -7.92
CA THR A 91 -6.65 7.55 -6.60
C THR A 91 -6.96 6.55 -5.50
N LEU A 92 -6.29 6.67 -4.36
CA LEU A 92 -6.65 5.93 -3.16
C LEU A 92 -8.00 6.40 -2.64
N ARG A 93 -8.93 5.48 -2.37
CA ARG A 93 -10.31 5.83 -1.97
C ARG A 93 -10.82 5.05 -0.78
N TYR A 94 -10.53 3.75 -0.73
CA TYR A 94 -11.18 2.84 0.21
C TYR A 94 -10.13 2.06 1.00
N PRO A 95 -9.71 2.56 2.18
CA PRO A 95 -8.79 1.81 3.02
C PRO A 95 -9.44 0.50 3.48
N VAL A 96 -8.77 -0.62 3.21
CA VAL A 96 -9.23 -1.93 3.68
C VAL A 96 -8.86 -2.07 5.15
N LYS A 97 -9.81 -2.45 6.01
CA LYS A 97 -9.51 -2.67 7.44
C LYS A 97 -8.70 -3.95 7.62
N LYS A 98 -7.79 -3.96 8.60
CA LYS A 98 -7.16 -5.18 9.08
C LYS A 98 -8.26 -6.18 9.50
N PRO A 99 -8.15 -7.47 9.13
CA PRO A 99 -8.98 -8.50 9.75
C PRO A 99 -8.79 -8.41 11.26
N LYS A 100 -9.88 -8.41 12.02
CA LYS A 100 -9.76 -8.59 13.47
C LYS A 100 -9.11 -9.95 13.66
N ALA A 101 -7.98 -10.02 14.37
CA ALA A 101 -7.48 -11.29 14.84
C ALA A 101 -8.63 -11.96 15.58
N LEU A 102 -9.04 -13.16 15.14
CA LEU A 102 -9.81 -14.03 16.01
C LEU A 102 -8.99 -14.14 17.28
N ARG A 103 -9.47 -13.55 18.37
CA ARG A 103 -8.97 -13.89 19.70
C ARG A 103 -9.10 -15.42 19.75
N ARG A 104 -7.98 -16.14 19.68
CA ARG A 104 -7.97 -17.56 20.02
C ARG A 104 -8.44 -17.56 21.48
N GLY A 105 -9.69 -17.95 21.69
CA GLY A 105 -10.22 -18.16 23.03
C GLY A 105 -9.27 -19.11 23.73
N GLN A 106 -8.75 -18.66 24.86
CA GLN A 106 -8.19 -19.56 25.87
C GLN A 106 -9.36 -20.28 26.54
#